data_AF-A0A2U1N5E5-F1
#
_entry.id   AF-A0A2U1N5E5-F1
#
_cell.length_a   1.000
_cell.length_b   1.000
_cell.length_c   1.000
_cell.angle_alpha   90.00
_cell.angle_beta   90.00
_cell.angle_gamma   90.00
#
_symmetry.space_group_name_H-M   'P 1'
#
loop_
_entity.id
_entity.type
_entity.pdbx_description
1 polymer ?
#
loop_
_entity_poly.entity_id
_entity_poly.type
_entity_poly.pdbx_seq_one_letter_code
_entity_poly.pdbx_strand_id
1 'polypeptide(L)'
;MQDIENTSGITGCLSATIPFKYLGLPVGNNMNRSNNWEDIIQKVQKKLGTWKVKLLSIGGRLTLTKSVIGSHGTYFMSMFKMPETFNRRIEASRAQFFWGRDGTNKKKISWVQWKKVLNSKEKGGLGIGSLKALNLALIQKWRWRFHTDTKGIWKKIITSIYGPNGGFGNQGSTSKGNGLWSSIVKVIDQMHGQHIVEYKNMRNQLGMVSTLDYGWIYGWVT
;
A
#
# COMPACT_ATOMS: atom_id res chain seq x y z
N MET A 1 26.15 -10.02 13.20
CA MET A 1 26.98 -10.32 12.02
C MET A 1 27.69 -11.66 12.25
N GLN A 2 28.46 -11.79 13.33
CA GLN A 2 29.12 -13.06 13.72
C GLN A 2 28.17 -14.27 13.74
N ASP A 3 26.97 -14.14 14.29
CA ASP A 3 26.02 -15.26 14.35
C ASP A 3 25.51 -15.70 12.97
N ILE A 4 25.36 -14.76 12.03
CA ILE A 4 24.87 -15.07 10.67
C ILE A 4 25.95 -15.83 9.90
N GLU A 5 27.22 -15.42 10.05
CA GLU A 5 28.37 -16.11 9.45
C GLU A 5 28.59 -17.49 10.06
N ASN A 6 28.46 -17.61 11.39
CA ASN A 6 28.57 -18.90 12.09
C ASN A 6 27.46 -19.87 11.64
N THR A 7 26.21 -19.39 11.53
CA THR A 7 25.09 -20.23 11.08
C THR A 7 25.23 -20.61 9.60
N SER A 8 25.70 -19.66 8.76
CA SER A 8 26.02 -19.87 7.35
C SER A 8 27.06 -20.98 7.13
N GLY A 9 28.11 -20.99 7.96
CA GLY A 9 29.14 -22.04 7.92
C GLY A 9 28.59 -23.43 8.27
N ILE A 10 27.64 -23.51 9.20
CA ILE A 10 27.01 -24.77 9.61
C ILE A 10 26.02 -25.27 8.54
N THR A 11 25.22 -24.38 7.94
CA THR A 11 24.17 -24.77 6.99
C THR A 11 24.64 -24.80 5.53
N GLY A 12 25.91 -24.46 5.25
CA GLY A 12 26.45 -24.32 3.90
C GLY A 12 25.75 -23.25 3.05
N CYS A 13 24.99 -22.34 3.66
CA CYS A 13 24.20 -21.34 2.95
C CYS A 13 24.98 -20.02 2.82
N LEU A 14 24.84 -19.35 1.67
CA LEU A 14 25.43 -18.03 1.45
C LEU A 14 24.74 -16.97 2.33
N SER A 15 25.54 -16.19 3.05
CA SER A 15 25.05 -15.05 3.83
C SER A 15 24.78 -13.85 2.91
N ALA A 16 23.56 -13.31 2.95
CA ALA A 16 23.19 -12.13 2.16
C ALA A 16 23.43 -10.84 2.95
N THR A 17 24.15 -9.90 2.35
CA THR A 17 24.40 -8.57 2.94
C THR A 17 23.24 -7.62 2.63
N ILE A 18 22.84 -6.83 3.62
CA ILE A 18 21.83 -5.78 3.47
C ILE A 18 22.49 -4.58 2.75
N PRO A 19 21.83 -3.97 1.74
CA PRO A 19 20.47 -4.21 1.28
C PRO A 19 20.32 -5.24 0.15
N PHE A 20 19.28 -6.07 0.22
CA PHE A 20 18.91 -7.04 -0.83
C PHE A 20 17.42 -6.98 -1.16
N LYS A 21 17.00 -7.57 -2.29
CA LYS A 21 15.57 -7.64 -2.68
C LYS A 21 15.00 -9.01 -2.36
N TYR A 22 13.94 -9.05 -1.56
CA TYR A 22 13.19 -10.26 -1.25
C TYR A 22 11.76 -10.16 -1.81
N LEU A 23 11.39 -11.08 -2.72
CA LEU A 23 10.09 -11.03 -3.43
C LEU A 23 9.79 -9.66 -4.05
N GLY A 24 10.84 -8.99 -4.54
CA GLY A 24 10.78 -7.64 -5.09
C GLY A 24 10.82 -6.51 -4.06
N LEU A 25 10.70 -6.78 -2.76
CA LEU A 25 10.76 -5.79 -1.68
C LEU A 25 12.22 -5.53 -1.28
N PRO A 26 12.70 -4.28 -1.24
CA PRO A 26 14.03 -3.98 -0.76
C PRO A 26 14.08 -4.09 0.78
N VAL A 27 14.83 -5.06 1.28
CA VAL A 27 15.05 -5.28 2.71
C VAL A 27 16.23 -4.44 3.16
N GLY A 28 16.01 -3.64 4.21
CA GLY A 28 17.02 -2.72 4.78
C GLY A 28 17.13 -1.35 4.11
N ASN A 29 16.37 -1.09 3.04
CA ASN A 29 16.24 0.27 2.50
C ASN A 29 15.27 1.11 3.34
N ASN A 30 15.55 2.41 3.44
CA ASN A 30 14.63 3.36 4.06
C ASN A 30 13.46 3.70 3.11
N MET A 31 12.36 2.98 3.26
CA MET A 31 11.16 3.14 2.42
C MET A 31 10.39 4.44 2.65
N ASN A 32 10.81 5.32 3.57
CA ASN A 32 10.27 6.68 3.64
C ASN A 32 10.83 7.59 2.52
N ARG A 33 11.91 7.18 1.84
CA ARG A 33 12.49 7.93 0.72
C ARG A 33 11.81 7.57 -0.59
N SER A 34 11.40 8.58 -1.36
CA SER A 34 10.76 8.39 -2.67
C SER A 34 11.59 7.56 -3.65
N ASN A 35 12.93 7.69 -3.61
CA ASN A 35 13.83 7.00 -4.54
C ASN A 35 13.73 5.48 -4.44
N ASN A 36 13.42 4.95 -3.25
CA ASN A 36 13.28 3.50 -3.03
C ASN A 36 11.98 2.92 -3.61
N TRP A 37 11.06 3.78 -4.06
CA TRP A 37 9.84 3.40 -4.75
C TRP A 37 9.96 3.50 -6.28
N GLU A 38 11.12 3.90 -6.80
CA GLU A 38 11.29 4.20 -8.22
C GLU A 38 11.03 2.98 -9.12
N ASP A 39 11.42 1.78 -8.66
CA ASP A 39 11.13 0.53 -9.38
C ASP A 39 9.62 0.33 -9.63
N ILE A 40 8.77 0.78 -8.69
CA ILE A 40 7.32 0.62 -8.79
C ILE A 40 6.75 1.60 -9.80
N ILE A 41 7.16 2.88 -9.74
CA ILE A 41 6.66 3.86 -10.70
C ILE A 41 7.10 3.51 -12.12
N GLN A 42 8.32 3.02 -12.31
CA GLN A 42 8.80 2.56 -13.61
C GLN A 42 7.99 1.36 -14.12
N LYS A 43 7.69 0.36 -13.27
CA LYS A 43 6.83 -0.77 -13.64
C LYS A 43 5.42 -0.32 -14.01
N VAL A 44 4.84 0.60 -13.25
CA VAL A 44 3.51 1.17 -13.52
C VAL A 44 3.53 1.94 -14.84
N GLN A 45 4.51 2.82 -15.06
CA GLN A 45 4.64 3.59 -16.29
C GLN A 45 4.89 2.70 -17.50
N LYS A 46 5.76 1.69 -17.38
CA LYS A 46 5.99 0.70 -18.45
C LYS A 46 4.69 -0.01 -18.80
N LYS A 47 3.94 -0.50 -17.81
CA LYS A 47 2.67 -1.20 -18.02
C LYS A 47 1.61 -0.28 -18.64
N LEU A 48 1.54 0.99 -18.24
CA LEU A 48 0.65 1.98 -18.85
C LEU A 48 1.08 2.34 -20.28
N GLY A 49 2.39 2.43 -20.54
CA GLY A 49 2.96 2.76 -21.84
C GLY A 49 2.84 1.66 -22.88
N THR A 50 2.74 0.39 -22.46
CA THR A 50 2.44 -0.74 -23.37
C THR A 50 1.09 -0.56 -24.07
N TRP A 51 0.14 0.10 -23.44
CA TRP A 51 -1.19 0.31 -24.01
C TRP A 51 -1.22 1.55 -24.88
N LYS A 52 -1.58 1.38 -26.16
CA LYS A 52 -1.85 2.50 -27.06
C LYS A 52 -3.11 3.22 -26.61
N VAL A 53 -2.94 4.30 -25.86
CA VAL A 53 -4.03 5.06 -25.25
C VAL A 53 -5.03 5.61 -26.28
N LYS A 54 -4.58 5.84 -27.52
CA LYS A 54 -5.42 6.25 -28.67
C LYS A 54 -6.44 5.19 -29.11
N LEU A 55 -6.18 3.91 -28.84
CA LEU A 55 -7.07 2.79 -29.20
C LEU A 55 -8.10 2.46 -28.11
N LEU A 56 -8.03 3.13 -26.96
CA LEU A 56 -8.85 2.81 -25.80
C LEU A 56 -9.98 3.82 -25.62
N SER A 57 -11.19 3.31 -25.41
CA SER A 57 -12.32 4.10 -24.94
C SER A 57 -12.02 4.71 -23.57
N ILE A 58 -12.80 5.73 -23.16
CA ILE A 58 -12.68 6.31 -21.81
C ILE A 58 -12.92 5.26 -20.71
N GLY A 59 -13.85 4.33 -20.94
CA GLY A 59 -14.12 3.19 -20.06
C GLY A 59 -12.95 2.21 -20.01
N GLY A 60 -12.34 1.89 -21.15
CA GLY A 60 -11.14 1.03 -21.19
C GLY A 60 -9.96 1.65 -20.42
N ARG A 61 -9.73 2.95 -20.58
CA ARG A 61 -8.71 3.70 -19.83
C ARG A 61 -9.00 3.71 -18.33
N LEU A 62 -10.27 3.87 -17.94
CA LEU A 62 -10.70 3.82 -16.55
C LEU A 62 -10.37 2.44 -15.93
N THR A 63 -10.80 1.36 -16.57
CA THR A 63 -10.58 -0.02 -16.10
C THR A 63 -9.10 -0.34 -15.96
N LEU A 64 -8.27 0.03 -16.95
CA LEU A 64 -6.83 -0.17 -16.89
C LEU A 64 -6.16 0.67 -15.78
N THR A 65 -6.60 1.91 -15.59
CA THR A 65 -6.08 2.77 -14.51
C THR A 65 -6.36 2.19 -13.12
N LYS A 66 -7.49 1.49 -12.95
CA LYS A 66 -7.81 0.77 -11.71
C LYS A 66 -6.96 -0.51 -11.55
N SER A 67 -6.77 -1.28 -12.63
CA SER A 67 -6.12 -2.60 -12.55
C SER A 67 -4.59 -2.55 -12.42
N VAL A 68 -3.93 -1.54 -13.00
CA VAL A 68 -2.45 -1.52 -13.13
C VAL A 68 -1.71 -1.51 -11.77
N ILE A 69 -2.30 -0.90 -10.75
CA ILE A 69 -1.64 -0.76 -9.44
C ILE A 69 -1.90 -1.97 -8.53
N GLY A 70 -3.04 -2.64 -8.72
CA GLY A 70 -3.48 -3.76 -7.88
C GLY A 70 -2.49 -4.93 -7.81
N SER A 71 -1.75 -5.21 -8.89
CA SER A 71 -0.86 -6.38 -8.94
C SER A 71 0.59 -6.13 -8.46
N HIS A 72 1.12 -4.90 -8.61
CA HIS A 72 2.55 -4.63 -8.34
C HIS A 72 2.78 -3.73 -7.11
N GLY A 73 1.85 -2.82 -6.81
CA GLY A 73 2.02 -1.83 -5.74
C GLY A 73 1.40 -2.26 -4.41
N THR A 74 0.36 -3.09 -4.42
CA THR A 74 -0.44 -3.42 -3.23
C THR A 74 0.38 -4.03 -2.11
N TYR A 75 1.35 -4.89 -2.43
CA TYR A 75 2.24 -5.48 -1.43
C TYR A 75 3.08 -4.42 -0.72
N PHE A 76 3.75 -3.54 -1.48
CA PHE A 76 4.51 -2.42 -0.93
C PHE A 76 3.65 -1.44 -0.12
N MET A 77 2.48 -1.11 -0.65
CA MET A 77 1.51 -0.22 0.01
C MET A 77 0.93 -0.85 1.28
N SER A 78 0.98 -2.17 1.45
CA SER A 78 0.55 -2.79 2.70
C SER A 78 1.61 -2.75 3.80
N MET A 79 2.89 -2.69 3.43
CA MET A 79 4.01 -2.79 4.37
C MET A 79 4.60 -1.43 4.76
N PHE A 80 4.53 -0.43 3.87
CA PHE A 80 5.17 0.86 4.03
C PHE A 80 4.22 2.01 3.80
N LYS A 81 4.35 3.08 4.60
CA LYS A 81 3.69 4.36 4.33
C LYS A 81 4.28 4.97 3.07
N MET A 82 3.40 5.30 2.13
CA MET A 82 3.79 5.89 0.87
C MET A 82 4.23 7.36 1.07
N PRO A 83 5.43 7.75 0.59
CA PRO A 83 5.86 9.15 0.60
C PRO A 83 4.94 10.02 -0.26
N GLU A 84 4.62 11.23 0.18
CA GLU A 84 3.69 12.12 -0.55
C GLU A 84 4.23 12.53 -1.93
N THR A 85 5.56 12.68 -2.06
CA THR A 85 6.22 12.95 -3.34
C THR A 85 6.02 11.82 -4.34
N PHE A 86 6.17 10.57 -3.90
CA PHE A 86 5.89 9.41 -4.73
C PHE A 86 4.39 9.31 -5.08
N ASN A 87 3.50 9.50 -4.10
CA ASN A 87 2.04 9.50 -4.30
C ASN A 87 1.63 10.51 -5.39
N ARG A 88 2.15 11.74 -5.34
CA ARG A 88 1.88 12.75 -6.37
C ARG A 88 2.37 12.33 -7.75
N ARG A 89 3.56 11.73 -7.86
CA ARG A 89 4.12 11.29 -9.14
C ARG A 89 3.30 10.15 -9.75
N ILE A 90 2.94 9.14 -8.98
CA ILE A 90 2.15 8.01 -9.47
C ILE A 90 0.72 8.41 -9.84
N GLU A 91 0.07 9.27 -9.03
CA GLU A 91 -1.26 9.80 -9.37
C GLU A 91 -1.20 10.69 -10.62
N ALA A 92 -0.13 11.46 -10.81
CA ALA A 92 0.08 12.21 -12.05
C ALA A 92 0.22 11.28 -13.27
N SER A 93 0.95 10.18 -13.16
CA SER A 93 1.05 9.18 -14.24
C SER A 93 -0.30 8.52 -14.55
N ARG A 94 -1.12 8.19 -13.53
CA ARG A 94 -2.49 7.69 -13.74
C ARG A 94 -3.37 8.72 -14.44
N ALA A 95 -3.32 9.98 -14.00
CA ALA A 95 -4.08 11.07 -14.60
C ALA A 95 -3.69 11.30 -16.06
N GLN A 96 -2.40 11.29 -16.36
CA GLN A 96 -1.88 11.45 -17.73
C GLN A 96 -2.39 10.34 -18.64
N PHE A 97 -2.30 9.08 -18.20
CA PHE A 97 -2.83 7.94 -18.94
C PHE A 97 -4.35 8.04 -19.13
N PHE A 98 -5.11 8.35 -18.08
CA PHE A 98 -6.56 8.46 -18.16
C PHE A 98 -7.00 9.54 -19.16
N TRP A 99 -6.41 10.73 -19.10
CA TRP A 99 -6.71 11.81 -20.04
C TRP A 99 -6.12 11.58 -21.44
N GLY A 100 -5.35 10.51 -21.63
CA GLY A 100 -4.83 10.10 -22.92
C GLY A 100 -3.68 10.95 -23.42
N ARG A 101 -2.89 11.53 -22.51
CA ARG A 101 -1.61 12.14 -22.83
C ARG A 101 -0.65 11.03 -23.23
N ASP A 102 -0.28 10.99 -24.51
CA ASP A 102 0.87 10.22 -24.97
C ASP A 102 2.08 11.17 -25.09
N GLY A 103 3.28 10.61 -25.21
CA GLY A 103 4.52 11.40 -25.35
C GLY A 103 4.57 12.31 -26.58
N THR A 104 3.54 12.35 -27.43
CA THR A 104 3.48 13.20 -28.62
C THR A 104 2.86 14.56 -28.29
N ASN A 105 3.54 15.35 -27.46
CA ASN A 105 3.49 16.82 -27.21
C ASN A 105 2.17 17.64 -27.26
N LYS A 106 1.02 17.06 -27.59
CA LYS A 106 -0.29 17.71 -27.60
C LYS A 106 -0.88 17.52 -26.22
N LYS A 107 -0.84 18.58 -25.39
CA LYS A 107 -1.48 18.61 -24.08
C LYS A 107 -2.97 18.27 -24.24
N LYS A 108 -3.37 17.03 -23.95
CA LYS A 108 -4.80 16.70 -23.84
C LYS A 108 -5.40 17.42 -22.64
N ILE A 109 -6.62 17.94 -22.84
CA ILE A 109 -7.38 18.72 -21.87
C ILE A 109 -7.85 17.78 -20.75
N SER A 110 -7.62 18.20 -19.50
CA SER A 110 -8.19 17.56 -18.31
C SER A 110 -9.53 18.21 -18.04
N TRP A 111 -10.63 17.58 -18.47
CA TRP A 111 -11.98 18.14 -18.32
C TRP A 111 -12.43 18.29 -16.87
N VAL A 112 -11.93 17.41 -16.00
CA VAL A 112 -12.26 17.39 -14.57
C VAL A 112 -10.96 17.32 -13.77
N GLN A 113 -10.92 17.98 -12.62
CA GLN A 113 -9.79 17.86 -11.69
C GLN A 113 -9.60 16.41 -11.26
N TRP A 114 -8.36 15.90 -11.31
CA TRP A 114 -8.06 14.51 -10.95
C TRP A 114 -8.59 14.10 -9.57
N LYS A 115 -8.47 14.99 -8.56
CA LYS A 115 -9.00 14.74 -7.22
C LYS A 115 -10.51 14.44 -7.21
N LYS A 116 -11.31 15.13 -8.04
CA LYS A 116 -12.76 14.85 -8.17
C LYS A 116 -13.00 13.50 -8.86
N VAL A 117 -12.20 13.17 -9.87
CA VAL A 117 -12.29 11.88 -10.58
C VAL A 117 -12.03 10.69 -9.64
N LEU A 118 -11.12 10.87 -8.66
CA LEU A 118 -10.78 9.83 -7.68
C LEU A 118 -11.92 9.49 -6.70
N ASN A 119 -12.84 10.42 -6.45
CA ASN A 119 -13.96 10.22 -5.54
C ASN A 119 -14.87 9.09 -5.99
N SER A 120 -15.70 8.60 -5.06
CA SER A 120 -16.73 7.60 -5.33
C SER A 120 -17.74 8.10 -6.36
N LYS A 121 -18.49 7.17 -6.96
CA LYS A 121 -19.61 7.53 -7.86
C LYS A 121 -20.71 8.30 -7.11
N GLU A 122 -20.94 7.95 -5.85
CA GLU A 122 -21.92 8.61 -4.97
C GLU A 122 -21.55 10.09 -4.72
N LYS A 123 -20.25 10.40 -4.62
CA LYS A 123 -19.72 11.77 -4.50
C LYS A 123 -19.40 12.42 -5.85
N GLY A 124 -19.98 11.92 -6.95
CA GLY A 124 -19.84 12.50 -8.29
C GLY A 124 -18.48 12.29 -8.97
N GLY A 125 -17.68 11.33 -8.51
CA GLY A 125 -16.43 10.88 -9.13
C GLY A 125 -16.58 9.60 -9.98
N LEU A 126 -15.46 9.04 -10.43
CA LEU A 126 -15.43 7.80 -11.25
C LEU A 126 -15.14 6.52 -10.43
N GLY A 127 -14.99 6.66 -9.11
CA GLY A 127 -14.67 5.57 -8.20
C GLY A 127 -13.31 4.92 -8.49
N ILE A 128 -12.32 5.71 -8.91
CA ILE A 128 -10.95 5.24 -9.13
C ILE A 128 -10.24 4.98 -7.79
N GLY A 129 -10.55 5.78 -6.78
CA GLY A 129 -9.95 5.70 -5.46
C GLY A 129 -8.54 6.30 -5.39
N SER A 130 -8.30 7.05 -4.32
CA SER A 130 -6.99 7.60 -4.00
C SER A 130 -6.03 6.51 -3.53
N LEU A 131 -4.82 6.46 -4.09
CA LEU A 131 -3.79 5.53 -3.63
C LEU A 131 -3.33 5.80 -2.21
N LYS A 132 -3.34 7.07 -1.80
CA LYS A 132 -3.06 7.44 -0.41
C LYS A 132 -4.07 6.81 0.54
N ALA A 133 -5.36 6.91 0.22
CA ALA A 133 -6.42 6.28 1.01
C ALA A 133 -6.27 4.75 1.02
N LEU A 134 -5.98 4.14 -0.13
CA LEU A 134 -5.72 2.70 -0.23
C LEU A 134 -4.52 2.25 0.61
N ASN A 135 -3.39 2.98 0.56
CA ASN A 135 -2.19 2.69 1.34
C ASN A 135 -2.48 2.73 2.85
N LEU A 136 -3.15 3.79 3.31
CA LEU A 136 -3.54 3.93 4.71
C LEU A 136 -4.49 2.82 5.16
N ALA A 137 -5.47 2.45 4.32
CA ALA A 137 -6.39 1.35 4.60
C ALA A 137 -5.68 -0.01 4.68
N LEU A 138 -4.73 -0.29 3.78
CA LEU A 138 -3.94 -1.52 3.79
C LEU A 138 -3.01 -1.60 5.01
N ILE A 139 -2.45 -0.47 5.46
CA ILE A 139 -1.70 -0.41 6.71
C ILE A 139 -2.63 -0.70 7.89
N GLN A 140 -3.79 -0.04 7.95
CA GLN A 140 -4.79 -0.26 9.00
C GLN A 140 -5.28 -1.72 9.08
N LYS A 141 -5.36 -2.41 7.94
CA LYS A 141 -5.69 -3.85 7.86
C LYS A 141 -4.77 -4.70 8.74
N TRP A 142 -3.51 -4.31 8.99
CA TRP A 142 -2.62 -5.04 9.90
C TRP A 142 -3.07 -5.02 11.35
N ARG A 143 -3.60 -3.89 11.84
CA ARG A 143 -4.18 -3.84 13.18
C ARG A 143 -5.43 -4.70 13.28
N TRP A 144 -6.30 -4.67 12.28
CA TRP A 144 -7.45 -5.56 12.23
C TRP A 144 -7.03 -7.04 12.23
N ARG A 145 -6.04 -7.41 11.41
CA ARG A 145 -5.48 -8.78 11.40
C ARG A 145 -4.89 -9.16 12.75
N PHE A 146 -4.24 -8.24 13.45
CA PHE A 146 -3.66 -8.52 14.78
C PHE A 146 -4.74 -8.86 15.82
N HIS A 147 -5.88 -8.17 15.78
CA HIS A 147 -6.98 -8.45 16.69
C HIS A 147 -7.81 -9.67 16.27
N THR A 148 -7.94 -9.94 14.97
CA THR A 148 -8.79 -11.02 14.44
C THR A 148 -8.07 -12.37 14.41
N ASP A 149 -6.79 -12.38 14.03
CA ASP A 149 -6.01 -13.60 13.95
C ASP A 149 -5.64 -14.06 15.37
N THR A 150 -6.03 -15.27 15.76
CA THR A 150 -5.75 -15.82 17.09
C THR A 150 -4.63 -16.85 17.09
N LYS A 151 -4.27 -17.42 15.93
CA LYS A 151 -3.35 -18.58 15.83
C LYS A 151 -2.08 -18.30 15.02
N GLY A 152 -1.98 -17.15 14.35
CA GLY A 152 -0.82 -16.80 13.53
C GLY A 152 0.51 -16.74 14.30
N ILE A 153 1.54 -17.42 13.78
CA ILE A 153 2.91 -17.39 14.33
C ILE A 153 3.43 -15.94 14.39
N TRP A 154 3.19 -15.17 13.33
CA TRP A 154 3.57 -13.76 13.25
C TRP A 154 3.01 -12.95 14.43
N LYS A 155 1.76 -13.20 14.86
CA LYS A 155 1.14 -12.52 16.00
C LYS A 155 1.86 -12.87 17.31
N LYS A 156 2.24 -14.14 17.50
CA LYS A 156 3.02 -14.57 18.68
C LYS A 156 4.36 -13.83 18.75
N ILE A 157 5.06 -13.74 17.62
CA ILE A 157 6.33 -13.00 17.49
C ILE A 157 6.13 -11.50 17.79
N ILE A 158 5.10 -10.89 17.21
CA ILE A 158 4.80 -9.48 17.47
C ILE A 158 4.45 -9.27 18.95
N THR A 159 3.68 -10.19 19.54
CA THR A 159 3.27 -10.11 20.94
C THR A 159 4.46 -10.27 21.89
N SER A 160 5.43 -11.13 21.56
CA SER A 160 6.64 -11.29 22.38
C SER A 160 7.58 -10.09 22.28
N ILE A 161 7.66 -9.42 21.13
CA ILE A 161 8.55 -8.26 20.92
C ILE A 161 7.91 -6.96 21.42
N TYR A 162 6.61 -6.76 21.15
CA TYR A 162 5.90 -5.48 21.35
C TYR A 162 4.82 -5.54 22.45
N GLY A 163 4.67 -6.67 23.14
CA GLY A 163 3.70 -6.87 24.21
C GLY A 163 2.31 -7.32 23.75
N PRO A 164 1.37 -7.55 24.70
CA PRO A 164 0.05 -8.15 24.43
C PRO A 164 -0.80 -7.37 23.43
N ASN A 165 -0.66 -6.04 23.40
CA ASN A 165 -1.38 -5.16 22.48
C ASN A 165 -0.62 -4.91 21.17
N GLY A 166 0.49 -5.60 20.91
CA GLY A 166 1.29 -5.44 19.69
C GLY A 166 1.88 -4.03 19.52
N GLY A 167 2.00 -3.27 20.60
CA GLY A 167 2.47 -1.88 20.60
C GLY A 167 1.40 -0.82 20.28
N PHE A 168 0.12 -1.19 20.07
CA PHE A 168 -0.95 -0.23 19.80
C PHE A 168 -1.45 0.46 21.10
N GLY A 169 -1.64 1.78 21.09
CA GLY A 169 -2.33 2.55 22.15
C GLY A 169 -1.47 3.60 22.88
N ASN A 170 -2.09 4.30 23.85
CA ASN A 170 -1.52 5.46 24.56
C ASN A 170 -0.42 5.15 25.59
N GLN A 171 -0.11 3.88 25.88
CA GLN A 171 1.00 3.52 26.78
C GLN A 171 2.38 3.61 26.10
N GLY A 172 2.53 4.62 25.26
CA GLY A 172 3.78 4.97 24.63
C GLY A 172 4.18 3.96 23.57
N SER A 173 4.50 4.50 22.42
CA SER A 173 5.45 3.96 21.46
C SER A 173 6.82 3.71 22.10
N THR A 174 6.92 2.87 23.13
CA THR A 174 8.16 2.22 23.57
C THR A 174 8.49 1.05 22.63
N SER A 175 8.13 1.18 21.34
CA SER A 175 8.69 0.32 20.31
C SER A 175 10.18 0.68 20.20
N LYS A 176 11.01 0.00 20.99
CA LYS A 176 12.46 0.19 21.14
C LYS A 176 13.26 -0.08 19.84
N GLY A 177 12.64 -0.01 18.65
CA GLY A 177 13.31 -0.34 17.40
C GLY A 177 12.76 0.39 16.18
N ASN A 178 13.66 0.68 15.24
CA ASN A 178 13.39 1.22 13.90
C ASN A 178 12.82 0.17 12.93
N GLY A 179 12.00 -0.76 13.45
CA GLY A 179 11.47 -1.88 12.70
C GLY A 179 10.26 -1.52 11.83
N LEU A 180 9.95 -2.40 10.88
CA LEU A 180 8.79 -2.28 10.00
C LEU A 180 7.47 -2.24 10.77
N TRP A 181 7.32 -3.11 11.79
CA TRP A 181 6.12 -3.13 12.63
C TRP A 181 5.93 -1.84 13.45
N SER A 182 7.01 -1.30 14.03
CA SER A 182 6.97 0.01 14.70
C SER A 182 6.48 1.11 13.75
N SER A 183 6.92 1.08 12.49
CA SER A 183 6.46 2.05 11.49
C SER A 183 4.97 1.90 11.19
N ILE A 184 4.46 0.66 11.08
CA ILE A 184 3.03 0.38 10.91
C ILE A 184 2.22 0.93 12.09
N VAL A 185 2.63 0.60 13.32
CA VAL A 185 1.96 1.04 14.56
C VAL A 185 1.90 2.57 14.63
N LYS A 186 3.03 3.26 14.43
CA LYS A 186 3.10 4.74 14.43
C LYS A 186 2.13 5.37 13.43
N VAL A 187 2.02 4.80 12.24
CA VAL A 187 1.14 5.34 11.19
C VAL A 187 -0.32 5.10 11.55
N ILE A 188 -0.63 3.96 12.12
CA ILE A 188 -1.97 3.64 12.61
C ILE A 188 -2.36 4.58 13.75
N ASP A 189 -1.52 4.73 14.76
CA ASP A 189 -1.83 5.61 15.89
C ASP A 189 -1.94 7.07 15.44
N GLN A 190 -1.13 7.51 14.47
CA GLN A 190 -1.31 8.81 13.81
C GLN A 190 -2.69 8.93 13.13
N MET A 191 -3.15 7.90 12.42
CA MET A 191 -4.46 7.90 11.75
C MET A 191 -5.62 8.00 12.75
N HIS A 192 -5.55 7.28 13.87
CA HIS A 192 -6.56 7.34 14.93
C HIS A 192 -6.53 8.68 15.65
N GLY A 193 -5.34 9.23 15.94
CA GLY A 193 -5.19 10.56 16.54
C GLY A 193 -5.68 11.70 15.64
N GLN A 194 -5.65 11.53 14.32
CA GLN A 194 -6.20 12.47 13.36
C GLN A 194 -7.68 12.22 13.03
N HIS A 195 -8.33 11.26 13.69
CA HIS A 195 -9.72 10.83 13.42
C HIS A 195 -9.99 10.46 11.95
N ILE A 196 -8.96 10.02 11.21
CA ILE A 196 -9.10 9.62 9.79
C ILE A 196 -9.85 8.29 9.69
N VAL A 197 -9.59 7.39 10.64
CA VAL A 197 -10.31 6.12 10.79
C VAL A 197 -10.77 6.05 12.23
N GLU A 198 -12.08 6.06 12.46
CA GLU A 198 -12.58 5.88 13.82
C GLU A 198 -12.56 4.40 14.21
N TYR A 199 -12.24 4.12 15.48
CA TYR A 199 -12.23 2.76 16.04
C TYR A 199 -13.52 1.98 15.79
N LYS A 200 -14.67 2.65 15.81
CA LYS A 200 -16.02 2.07 15.63
C LYS A 200 -16.26 1.46 14.24
N ASN A 201 -15.42 1.81 13.27
CA ASN A 201 -15.55 1.36 11.89
C ASN A 201 -14.76 0.08 11.58
N MET A 202 -13.98 -0.42 12.53
CA MET A 202 -13.38 -1.75 12.46
C MET A 202 -14.40 -2.82 12.89
N ARG A 203 -15.45 -3.04 12.10
CA ARG A 203 -16.44 -4.09 12.38
C ARG A 203 -16.00 -5.44 11.80
N ASN A 204 -16.09 -6.49 12.62
CA ASN A 204 -15.96 -7.87 12.18
C ASN A 204 -17.24 -8.31 11.48
N GLN A 205 -17.28 -8.26 10.14
CA GLN A 205 -18.30 -9.00 9.40
C GLN A 205 -17.63 -10.21 8.73
N LEU A 206 -17.92 -11.39 9.28
CA LEU A 206 -17.65 -12.70 8.67
C LEU A 206 -18.83 -13.02 7.75
N GLY A 207 -18.67 -12.82 6.44
CA GLY A 207 -19.60 -13.32 5.45
C GLY A 207 -19.25 -14.77 5.12
N MET A 208 -20.13 -15.71 5.48
CA MET A 208 -20.04 -17.11 5.12
C MET A 208 -20.87 -17.36 3.83
N VAL A 209 -20.31 -18.15 2.92
CA VAL A 209 -20.94 -18.92 1.81
C VAL A 209 -20.99 -18.31 0.38
N SER A 210 -20.17 -18.93 -0.48
CA SER A 210 -20.36 -19.29 -1.91
C SER A 210 -20.34 -18.28 -3.06
N THR A 211 -19.80 -17.08 -2.91
CA THR A 211 -19.37 -16.28 -4.07
C THR A 211 -18.04 -15.61 -3.75
N LEU A 212 -17.18 -15.38 -4.74
CA LEU A 212 -15.87 -14.73 -4.62
C LEU A 212 -15.99 -13.28 -4.10
N ASP A 213 -16.38 -13.10 -2.85
CA ASP A 213 -16.43 -11.82 -2.18
C ASP A 213 -15.18 -11.65 -1.33
N TYR A 214 -14.21 -10.97 -1.94
CA TYR A 214 -13.06 -10.39 -1.25
C TYR A 214 -13.58 -9.28 -0.32
N GLY A 215 -13.97 -9.67 0.89
CA GLY A 215 -14.53 -8.81 1.94
C GLY A 215 -13.56 -7.71 2.41
N TRP A 216 -13.54 -6.63 1.64
CA TRP A 216 -13.55 -5.24 2.08
C TRP A 216 -14.59 -4.56 1.19
N ILE A 217 -15.84 -4.47 1.64
CA ILE A 217 -16.77 -3.56 0.99
C ILE A 217 -16.13 -2.18 1.15
N TYR A 218 -15.81 -1.55 0.03
CA TYR A 218 -15.12 -0.27 -0.12
C TYR A 218 -15.95 0.92 0.43
N GLY A 219 -16.47 0.85 1.66
CA GLY A 219 -17.20 1.94 2.32
C GLY A 219 -16.31 3.08 2.83
N TRP A 220 -14.99 3.03 2.59
CA TRP A 220 -14.03 4.07 2.94
C TRP A 220 -13.52 4.87 1.73
N VAL A 221 -14.04 4.54 0.54
CA VAL A 221 -13.93 5.36 -0.68
C VAL A 221 -15.33 5.62 -1.24
N THR A 222 -16.29 5.88 -0.34
CA THR A 222 -17.56 6.54 -0.66
C THR A 222 -17.42 8.00 -0.37
#